data_AF-A0A8H7CCX5-F1
#
_entry.id   AF-A0A8H7CCX5-F1
#
_cell.length_a   1.000
_cell.length_b   1.000
_cell.length_c   1.000
_cell.angle_alpha   90.00
_cell.angle_beta   90.00
_cell.angle_gamma   90.00
#
_symmetry.space_group_name_H-M   'P 1'
#
loop_
_entity.id
_entity.type
_entity.pdbx_description
1 polymer ?
#
loop_
_entity_poly.entity_id
_entity_poly.type
_entity_poly.pdbx_seq_one_letter_code
_entity_poly.pdbx_strand_id
1 'polypeptide(L)'
;MVSTVIVHFWTAPGKEQEMKAALKEAAATFLKDEGTLDWFAMQDTKDPNAWSVVERYDGDNGLKIHAENPYFNKFVADIGPLMDPSRGEAGSRAQ
;
A
#
# COMPACT_ATOMS: atom_id res chain seq x y z
N MET A 1 8.05 -16.40 11.22
CA MET A 1 7.40 -15.37 12.06
C MET A 1 6.74 -14.41 11.09
N VAL A 2 5.51 -13.96 11.30
CA VAL A 2 4.83 -13.09 10.32
C VAL A 2 5.22 -11.64 10.60
N SER A 3 5.66 -10.91 9.57
CA SER A 3 5.90 -9.47 9.64
C SER A 3 4.68 -8.74 9.08
N THR A 4 4.08 -7.82 9.84
CA THR A 4 2.89 -7.07 9.38
C THR A 4 3.23 -5.59 9.27
N VAL A 5 3.04 -5.01 8.08
CA VAL A 5 3.18 -3.58 7.83
C VAL A 5 1.81 -2.97 7.63
N ILE A 6 1.52 -1.90 8.36
CA ILE A 6 0.31 -1.10 8.15
C ILE A 6 0.74 0.28 7.67
N VAL A 7 0.28 0.65 6.47
CA VAL A 7 0.53 1.95 5.85
C VAL A 7 -0.74 2.77 5.88
N HIS A 8 -0.66 4.00 6.37
CA HIS A 8 -1.77 4.95 6.38
C HIS A 8 -1.40 6.18 5.56
N PHE A 9 -2.30 6.60 4.66
CA PHE A 9 -2.08 7.77 3.82
C PHE A 9 -3.41 8.40 3.37
N TRP A 10 -3.29 9.59 2.79
CA TRP A 10 -4.42 10.32 2.22
C TRP A 10 -4.24 10.58 0.73
N THR A 11 -5.34 10.45 -0.01
CA THR A 11 -5.46 10.79 -1.43
C THR A 11 -5.97 12.22 -1.58
N ALA A 12 -5.52 12.93 -2.61
CA ALA A 12 -6.02 14.24 -2.97
C ALA A 12 -7.54 14.17 -3.31
N PRO A 13 -8.35 15.18 -2.94
CA PRO A 13 -9.77 15.19 -3.25
C PRO A 13 -10.05 15.02 -4.75
N GLY A 14 -10.97 14.11 -5.09
CA GLY A 14 -11.36 13.79 -6.47
C GLY A 14 -10.46 12.76 -7.16
N LYS A 15 -9.44 12.23 -6.48
CA LYS A 15 -8.51 11.21 -7.01
C LYS A 15 -8.76 9.81 -6.44
N GLU A 16 -9.85 9.61 -5.70
CA GLU A 16 -10.13 8.38 -4.95
C GLU A 16 -10.31 7.17 -5.87
N GLN A 17 -10.93 7.34 -7.03
CA GLN A 17 -11.11 6.25 -8.00
C GLN A 17 -9.81 5.84 -8.68
N GLU A 18 -8.94 6.80 -9.00
CA GLU A 18 -7.61 6.56 -9.56
C GLU A 18 -6.74 5.81 -8.52
N MET A 19 -6.77 6.24 -7.26
CA MET A 19 -6.08 5.56 -6.16
C MET A 19 -6.60 4.14 -5.98
N LYS A 20 -7.93 3.95 -5.95
CA LYS A 20 -8.54 2.63 -5.80
C LYS A 20 -8.13 1.67 -6.91
N ALA A 21 -8.05 2.15 -8.15
CA ALA A 21 -7.60 1.35 -9.29
C ALA A 21 -6.13 0.94 -9.14
N ALA A 22 -5.25 1.88 -8.78
CA ALA A 22 -3.83 1.62 -8.56
C ALA A 22 -3.60 0.61 -7.43
N LEU A 23 -4.26 0.78 -6.28
CA LEU A 23 -4.16 -0.14 -5.14
C LEU A 23 -4.68 -1.55 -5.46
N LYS A 24 -5.71 -1.66 -6.31
CA LYS A 24 -6.23 -2.96 -6.76
C LYS A 24 -5.24 -3.69 -7.65
N GLU A 25 -4.56 -2.98 -8.55
CA GLU A 25 -3.50 -3.53 -9.39
C GLU A 25 -2.30 -3.97 -8.55
N ALA A 26 -1.89 -3.12 -7.59
CA ALA A 26 -0.81 -3.41 -6.65
C ALA A 26 -1.10 -4.68 -5.83
N ALA A 27 -2.30 -4.79 -5.24
CA ALA A 27 -2.71 -5.99 -4.51
C ALA A 27 -2.62 -7.26 -5.37
N ALA A 28 -3.13 -7.20 -6.61
CA ALA A 28 -3.08 -8.34 -7.54
C ALA A 28 -1.67 -8.70 -8.02
N THR A 29 -0.72 -7.78 -7.88
CA THR A 29 0.68 -7.96 -8.25
C THR A 29 1.47 -8.50 -7.08
N PHE A 30 1.47 -7.80 -5.94
CA PHE A 30 2.25 -8.17 -4.75
C PHE A 30 1.78 -9.46 -4.08
N LEU A 31 0.50 -9.85 -4.21
CA LEU A 31 0.04 -11.17 -3.74
C LEU A 31 0.72 -12.36 -4.46
N LYS A 32 1.44 -12.11 -5.56
CA LYS A 32 2.21 -13.15 -6.28
C LYS A 32 3.66 -13.21 -5.84
N ASP A 33 4.13 -12.26 -5.02
CA ASP A 33 5.50 -12.24 -4.54
C ASP A 33 5.72 -13.39 -3.56
N GLU A 34 6.87 -14.05 -3.67
CA GLU A 34 7.22 -15.12 -2.76
C GLU A 34 7.32 -14.57 -1.33
N GLY A 35 6.56 -15.18 -0.42
CA GLY A 35 6.52 -14.76 0.97
C GLY A 35 5.52 -13.64 1.27
N THR A 36 4.76 -13.12 0.30
CA THR A 36 3.57 -12.29 0.60
C THR A 36 2.40 -13.19 0.99
N LEU A 37 1.88 -12.99 2.19
CA LEU A 37 0.74 -13.73 2.74
C LEU A 37 -0.57 -13.03 2.43
N ASP A 38 -0.63 -11.71 2.64
CA ASP A 38 -1.81 -10.90 2.41
C ASP A 38 -1.40 -9.47 2.03
N TRP A 39 -2.23 -8.82 1.19
CA TRP A 39 -2.07 -7.42 0.83
C TRP A 39 -3.46 -6.78 0.63
N PHE A 40 -3.94 -6.08 1.65
CA PHE A 40 -5.29 -5.51 1.68
C PHE A 40 -5.27 -4.00 1.60
N ALA A 41 -5.94 -3.43 0.60
CA ALA A 41 -6.21 -2.00 0.52
C ALA A 41 -7.64 -1.70 1.01
N MET A 42 -7.76 -0.76 1.95
CA MET A 42 -9.02 -0.40 2.60
C MET A 42 -9.21 1.12 2.56
N GLN A 43 -10.40 1.54 2.16
CA GLN A 43 -10.83 2.94 2.23
C GLN A 43 -11.56 3.18 3.55
N ASP A 44 -11.25 4.28 4.24
CA ASP A 44 -11.99 4.65 5.45
C ASP A 44 -13.45 4.99 5.12
N THR A 45 -14.36 4.61 6.02
CA THR A 45 -15.81 4.77 5.83
C THR A 45 -16.32 6.17 6.16
N LYS A 46 -15.52 6.99 6.85
CA LYS A 46 -15.85 8.35 7.31
C LYS A 46 -15.07 9.41 6.53
N ASP A 47 -13.85 9.09 6.11
CA ASP A 47 -13.00 9.96 5.28
C ASP A 47 -12.67 9.24 3.96
N PRO A 48 -13.35 9.56 2.85
CA PRO A 48 -13.12 8.88 1.57
C PRO A 48 -11.70 9.08 1.02
N ASN A 49 -10.95 10.04 1.55
CA ASN A 49 -9.59 10.32 1.15
C ASN A 49 -8.58 9.51 1.97
N ALA A 50 -8.99 8.92 3.10
CA ALA A 50 -8.10 8.16 3.97
C ALA A 50 -8.06 6.69 3.55
N TRP A 51 -6.85 6.15 3.49
CA TRP A 51 -6.58 4.76 3.08
C TRP A 51 -5.69 4.07 4.10
N SER A 52 -5.88 2.76 4.19
CA SER A 52 -4.99 1.86 4.92
C SER A 52 -4.62 0.68 4.05
N VAL A 53 -3.33 0.36 3.96
CA VAL A 53 -2.84 -0.87 3.35
C VAL A 53 -2.28 -1.75 4.47
N VAL A 54 -2.76 -2.99 4.55
CA VAL A 54 -2.26 -4.00 5.47
C VAL A 54 -1.53 -5.07 4.68
N GLU A 55 -0.25 -5.19 4.92
CA GLU A 55 0.66 -6.10 4.22
C GLU A 55 1.20 -7.12 5.21
N ARG A 56 1.15 -8.39 4.85
CA ARG A 56 1.63 -9.50 5.70
C ARG A 56 2.62 -10.34 4.94
N TYR A 57 3.75 -10.61 5.55
CA TYR A 57 4.85 -11.35 4.95
C TYR A 57 5.28 -12.53 5.82
N ASP A 58 5.78 -13.60 5.18
CA ASP A 58 6.45 -14.70 5.87
C ASP A 58 7.86 -14.28 6.31
N GLY A 59 7.89 -13.46 7.36
CA GLY A 59 9.08 -12.87 7.95
C GLY A 59 9.72 -11.79 7.09
N ASP A 60 10.90 -11.36 7.52
CA ASP A 60 11.61 -10.22 6.93
C ASP A 60 12.08 -10.49 5.49
N ASN A 61 12.25 -11.76 5.11
CA ASN A 61 12.63 -12.11 3.74
C ASN A 61 11.50 -11.79 2.75
N GLY A 62 10.24 -12.06 3.11
CA GLY A 62 9.10 -11.71 2.26
C GLY A 62 8.97 -10.20 2.07
N LEU A 63 9.16 -9.41 3.15
CA LEU A 63 9.17 -7.95 3.06
C LEU A 63 10.30 -7.44 2.16
N LYS A 64 11.48 -8.05 2.24
CA LYS A 64 12.61 -7.69 1.38
C LYS A 64 12.32 -7.99 -0.10
N ILE A 65 11.77 -9.16 -0.41
CA ILE A 65 11.39 -9.54 -1.78
C ILE A 65 10.37 -8.54 -2.34
N HIS A 66 9.36 -8.19 -1.55
CA HIS A 66 8.38 -7.17 -1.90
C HIS A 66 9.03 -5.82 -2.22
N ALA A 67 9.93 -5.33 -1.36
CA ALA A 67 10.63 -4.06 -1.58
C ALA A 67 11.58 -4.06 -2.79
N GLU A 68 12.06 -5.24 -3.20
CA GLU A 68 12.92 -5.43 -4.37
C GLU A 68 12.12 -5.70 -5.66
N ASN A 69 10.78 -5.86 -5.58
CA ASN A 69 9.93 -6.09 -6.74
C ASN A 69 10.06 -4.90 -7.72
N PRO A 70 10.43 -5.12 -9.01
CA PRO A 70 10.55 -4.04 -10.00
C PRO A 70 9.29 -3.20 -10.17
N TYR A 71 8.11 -3.78 -9.92
CA TYR A 71 6.84 -3.07 -9.94
C TYR A 71 6.71 -2.03 -8.83
N PHE A 72 7.40 -2.20 -7.70
CA PHE A 72 7.31 -1.31 -6.54
C PHE A 72 7.62 0.15 -6.91
N ASN A 73 8.70 0.39 -7.66
CA ASN A 73 9.07 1.74 -8.09
C ASN A 73 8.02 2.37 -9.01
N LYS A 74 7.41 1.57 -9.89
CA LYS A 74 6.31 2.03 -10.75
C LYS A 74 5.10 2.39 -9.90
N PHE A 75 4.72 1.52 -8.98
CA PHE A 75 3.60 1.74 -8.08
C PHE A 75 3.74 3.04 -7.29
N VAL A 76 4.89 3.25 -6.62
CA VAL A 76 5.17 4.48 -5.85
C VAL A 76 5.10 5.73 -6.75
N ALA A 77 5.65 5.66 -7.96
CA ALA A 77 5.60 6.77 -8.91
C ALA A 77 4.16 7.07 -9.40
N ASP A 78 3.33 6.05 -9.56
CA ASP A 78 1.93 6.20 -10.00
C ASP A 78 1.04 6.78 -8.90
N ILE A 79 1.21 6.36 -7.65
CA ILE A 79 0.38 6.83 -6.53
C ILE A 79 0.83 8.18 -5.95
N GLY A 80 2.12 8.52 -6.04
CA GLY A 80 2.66 9.75 -5.46
C GLY A 80 1.90 11.03 -5.88
N PRO A 81 1.61 11.24 -7.18
CA PRO A 81 0.80 12.36 -7.65
C PRO A 81 -0.67 12.35 -7.20
N LEU A 82 -1.17 11.21 -6.74
CA LEU A 82 -2.55 11.04 -6.25
C LEU A 82 -2.66 11.35 -4.76
N MET A 83 -1.55 11.40 -4.02
CA MET A 83 -1.55 11.62 -2.57
C MET A 83 -1.79 13.08 -2.20
N ASP A 84 -2.31 13.30 -1.01
CA ASP A 84 -2.42 14.63 -0.40
C ASP A 84 -1.20 14.89 0.51
N PRO A 85 -0.19 15.63 0.04
CA PRO A 85 1.03 15.88 0.82
C PRO A 85 0.78 16.76 2.04
N SER A 86 -0.35 17.47 2.12
CA SER A 86 -0.68 18.32 3.26
C SER A 86 -1.11 17.54 4.51
N ARG A 87 -1.49 16.27 4.33
CA ARG A 87 -1.90 15.36 5.42
C ARG A 87 -0.82 14.34 5.79
N GLY A 88 0.27 14.29 5.04
CA GLY A 88 1.41 13.40 5.24
C GLY A 88 1.09 11.92 5.01
N GLU A 89 2.10 11.06 5.17
CA GLU A 89 1.89 9.65 5.44
C GLU A 89 1.83 9.47 6.96
N ALA A 90 0.87 8.72 7.50
CA ALA A 90 0.78 8.48 8.94
C ALA A 90 1.85 7.49 9.47
N GLY A 91 2.88 7.21 8.65
CA GLY A 91 3.95 6.27 8.93
C GLY A 91 3.55 4.83 8.65
N SER A 92 4.55 4.01 8.33
CA SER A 92 4.43 2.55 8.31
C SER A 92 4.92 2.00 9.65
N ARG A 93 4.13 1.14 10.29
CA ARG A 93 4.57 0.45 11.52
C ARG A 93 4.62 -1.04 11.25
N ALA A 94 5.81 -1.62 11.31
CA ALA A 94 5.99 -3.05 11.41
C ALA A 94 5.57 -3.49 12.83
N GLN A 95 4.59 -4.39 12.92
CA GLN A 95 4.19 -5.07 14.16
C GLN A 95 4.70 -6.51 14.17
#